data_AF-A0A1V5VUN7-F1
#
_entry.id   AF-A0A1V5VUN7-F1
#
_cell.length_a   1.000
_cell.length_b   1.000
_cell.length_c   1.000
_cell.angle_alpha   90.00
_cell.angle_beta   90.00
_cell.angle_gamma   90.00
#
_symmetry.space_group_name_H-M   'P 1'
#
loop_
_entity.id
_entity.type
_entity.pdbx_description
1 polymer ?
#
loop_
_entity_poly.entity_id
_entity_poly.type
_entity_poly.pdbx_seq_one_letter_code
_entity_poly.pdbx_strand_id
1 'polypeptide(L)'
;MAFLSCKNVKISGFSACVPKNVESNYSYPLFSSEDAVKFIASTGVENRRIADEKTTTADLCIHAAEQLIKDLDWNKDDINCVVFVSQTPDYILPATSCIIQERLGLSQECYTLDISSGCSGWVYGLVNIQTKVNW
;
A
#
# COMPACT_ATOMS: atom_id res chain seq x y z
N MET A 1 -11.76 3.14 -23.73
CA MET A 1 -10.68 3.20 -22.72
C MET A 1 -9.48 3.86 -23.38
N ALA A 2 -8.97 4.96 -22.80
CA ALA A 2 -7.75 5.58 -23.31
C ALA A 2 -6.54 4.74 -22.87
N PHE A 3 -5.73 4.29 -23.81
CA PHE A 3 -4.45 3.66 -23.49
C PHE A 3 -3.44 4.77 -23.18
N LEU A 4 -2.88 4.73 -21.98
CA LEU A 4 -1.82 5.64 -21.57
C LEU A 4 -0.47 4.95 -21.83
N SER A 5 0.44 5.61 -22.53
CA SER A 5 1.79 5.10 -22.80
C SER A 5 2.83 6.05 -22.22
N CYS A 6 3.75 5.49 -21.43
CA CYS A 6 4.84 6.21 -20.79
C CYS A 6 6.16 5.68 -21.37
N LYS A 7 7.03 6.58 -21.85
CA LYS A 7 8.37 6.22 -22.30
C LYS A 7 9.35 6.42 -21.15
N ASN A 8 10.44 5.64 -21.12
CA ASN A 8 11.52 5.72 -20.14
C ASN A 8 11.11 5.50 -18.67
N VAL A 9 9.94 4.88 -18.44
CA VAL A 9 9.48 4.48 -17.11
C VAL A 9 9.37 2.96 -17.08
N LYS A 10 9.79 2.35 -15.98
CA LYS A 10 9.60 0.92 -15.72
C LYS A 10 9.12 0.71 -14.30
N ILE A 11 8.33 -0.34 -14.08
CA ILE A 11 8.07 -0.86 -12.73
C ILE A 11 9.25 -1.78 -12.40
N SER A 12 10.12 -1.35 -11.51
CA SER A 12 11.34 -2.11 -11.16
C SER A 12 11.05 -3.32 -10.27
N GLY A 13 10.00 -3.27 -9.47
CA GLY A 13 9.59 -4.35 -8.57
C GLY A 13 8.30 -4.04 -7.82
N PHE A 14 7.82 -5.01 -7.06
CA PHE A 14 6.68 -4.88 -6.16
C PHE A 14 6.94 -5.68 -4.89
N SER A 15 6.36 -5.24 -3.78
CA SER A 15 6.35 -5.94 -2.50
C SER A 15 5.01 -5.70 -1.82
N ALA A 16 4.62 -6.61 -0.95
CA ALA A 16 3.39 -6.52 -0.19
C ALA A 16 3.63 -6.96 1.26
N CYS A 17 2.97 -6.27 2.18
CA CYS A 17 2.88 -6.66 3.57
C CYS A 17 1.41 -6.85 3.92
N VAL A 18 1.12 -7.88 4.71
CA VAL A 18 -0.21 -8.14 5.26
C VAL A 18 -0.09 -8.35 6.75
N PRO A 19 -1.16 -8.08 7.52
CA PRO A 19 -1.19 -8.37 8.93
C PRO A 19 -0.83 -9.83 9.26
N LYS A 20 -0.19 -10.02 10.41
CA LYS A 20 0.31 -11.33 10.84
C LYS A 20 -0.83 -12.30 11.19
N ASN A 21 -1.89 -11.79 11.80
CA ASN A 21 -2.99 -12.62 12.29
C ASN A 21 -3.86 -13.06 11.12
N VAL A 22 -4.20 -14.35 11.13
CA VAL A 22 -5.08 -14.99 10.16
C VAL A 22 -6.29 -15.52 10.91
N GLU A 23 -7.48 -15.16 10.45
CA GLU A 23 -8.73 -15.68 11.00
C GLU A 23 -9.55 -16.35 9.90
N SER A 24 -10.23 -17.44 10.26
CA SER A 24 -11.11 -18.15 9.34
C SER A 24 -12.48 -17.48 9.25
N ASN A 25 -13.06 -17.44 8.04
CA ASN A 25 -14.45 -17.03 7.85
C ASN A 25 -15.45 -18.07 8.35
N TYR A 26 -15.05 -19.34 8.53
CA TYR A 26 -15.89 -20.35 9.20
C TYR A 26 -16.14 -20.02 10.68
N SER A 27 -15.21 -19.34 11.33
CA SER A 27 -15.29 -18.99 12.76
C SER A 27 -15.61 -17.51 12.97
N TYR A 28 -16.11 -16.80 11.95
CA TYR A 28 -16.42 -15.38 12.10
C TYR A 28 -17.67 -15.21 13.00
N PRO A 29 -17.61 -14.46 14.11
CA PRO A 29 -18.71 -14.39 15.07
C PRO A 29 -20.04 -13.86 14.51
N LEU A 30 -19.99 -13.11 13.40
CA LEU A 30 -21.18 -12.56 12.74
C LEU A 30 -21.79 -13.50 11.70
N PHE A 31 -21.14 -14.62 11.39
CA PHE A 31 -21.66 -15.61 10.45
C PHE A 31 -22.29 -16.79 11.17
N SER A 32 -23.47 -17.20 10.72
CA SER A 32 -23.92 -18.57 10.93
C SER A 32 -23.05 -19.53 10.11
N SER A 33 -23.04 -20.81 10.45
CA SER A 33 -22.29 -21.81 9.68
C SER A 33 -22.72 -21.87 8.21
N GLU A 34 -24.01 -21.68 7.92
CA GLU A 34 -24.53 -21.63 6.55
C GLU A 34 -24.10 -20.36 5.81
N ASP A 35 -24.11 -19.21 6.49
CA ASP A 35 -23.70 -17.94 5.88
C ASP A 35 -22.20 -17.93 5.56
N ALA A 36 -21.39 -18.51 6.44
CA ALA A 36 -19.96 -18.69 6.18
C ALA A 36 -19.72 -19.54 4.92
N VAL A 37 -20.44 -20.66 4.76
CA VAL A 37 -20.33 -21.50 3.56
C VAL A 37 -20.77 -20.76 2.30
N LYS A 38 -21.89 -20.03 2.35
CA LYS A 38 -22.38 -19.24 1.21
C LYS A 38 -21.41 -18.10 0.84
N PHE A 39 -20.88 -17.40 1.83
CA PHE A 39 -19.89 -16.34 1.65
C PHE A 39 -18.60 -16.88 1.01
N ILE A 40 -18.07 -17.98 1.54
CA ILE A 40 -16.85 -18.60 0.99
C ILE A 40 -17.10 -19.11 -0.43
N ALA A 41 -18.24 -19.76 -0.68
CA ALA A 41 -18.58 -20.25 -2.01
C ALA A 41 -18.73 -19.13 -3.06
N SER A 42 -19.19 -17.95 -2.64
CA SER A 42 -19.40 -16.81 -3.55
C SER A 42 -18.16 -15.92 -3.74
N THR A 43 -17.31 -15.79 -2.72
CA THR A 43 -16.15 -14.88 -2.74
C THR A 43 -14.81 -15.59 -2.90
N GLY A 44 -14.74 -16.88 -2.57
CA GLY A 44 -13.49 -17.65 -2.47
C GLY A 44 -12.63 -17.29 -1.25
N VAL A 45 -13.11 -16.43 -0.35
CA VAL A 45 -12.30 -15.95 0.79
C VAL A 45 -12.53 -16.83 2.01
N GLU A 46 -11.67 -17.83 2.21
CA GLU A 46 -11.73 -18.71 3.38
C GLU A 46 -11.13 -18.08 4.64
N ASN A 47 -10.07 -17.29 4.46
CA ASN A 47 -9.30 -16.70 5.55
C ASN A 47 -9.09 -15.20 5.30
N ARG A 48 -9.10 -14.42 6.38
CA ARG A 48 -8.88 -12.97 6.38
C ARG A 48 -7.66 -12.61 7.23
N ARG A 49 -7.00 -11.51 6.88
CA ARG A 49 -5.88 -10.95 7.65
C ARG A 49 -6.39 -9.86 8.56
N ILE A 50 -6.03 -9.90 9.84
CA ILE A 50 -6.50 -8.95 10.86
C ILE A 50 -5.30 -8.20 11.44
N ALA A 51 -5.33 -6.88 11.35
CA ALA A 51 -4.38 -6.00 12.02
C ALA A 51 -4.66 -5.96 13.52
N ASP A 52 -3.62 -5.88 14.35
CA ASP A 52 -3.80 -5.55 15.76
C ASP A 52 -4.03 -4.05 15.94
N GLU A 53 -4.42 -3.63 17.14
CA GLU A 53 -4.73 -2.22 17.46
C GLU A 53 -3.53 -1.28 17.30
N LYS A 54 -2.31 -1.82 17.20
CA LYS A 54 -1.07 -1.04 17.11
C LYS A 54 -0.56 -0.93 15.68
N THR A 55 -1.09 -1.73 14.76
CA THR A 55 -0.67 -1.78 13.37
C THR A 55 -1.45 -0.75 12.55
N THR A 56 -0.74 0.25 12.03
CA THR A 56 -1.33 1.28 11.17
C THR A 56 -1.19 0.95 9.68
N THR A 57 -1.77 1.79 8.80
CA THR A 57 -1.57 1.64 7.36
C THR A 57 -0.12 1.92 6.99
N ALA A 58 0.50 2.95 7.60
CA ALA A 58 1.91 3.25 7.36
C ALA A 58 2.83 2.08 7.77
N ASP A 59 2.54 1.38 8.87
CA ASP A 59 3.34 0.21 9.29
C ASP A 59 3.42 -0.84 8.18
N LEU A 60 2.29 -1.20 7.58
CA LEU A 60 2.25 -2.18 6.50
C LEU A 60 3.00 -1.67 5.26
N CYS A 61 2.83 -0.39 4.91
CA CYS A 61 3.55 0.22 3.80
C CYS A 61 5.06 0.23 4.01
N ILE A 62 5.52 0.57 5.22
CA ILE A 62 6.94 0.64 5.59
C ILE A 62 7.57 -0.75 5.48
N HIS A 63 6.94 -1.78 6.07
CA HIS A 63 7.46 -3.14 5.97
C HIS A 63 7.55 -3.63 4.51
N ALA A 64 6.55 -3.34 3.68
CA ALA A 64 6.58 -3.67 2.27
C ALA A 64 7.69 -2.90 1.52
N ALA A 65 7.85 -1.61 1.81
CA ALA A 65 8.86 -0.76 1.19
C ALA A 65 10.29 -1.14 1.59
N GLU A 66 10.56 -1.43 2.87
CA GLU A 66 11.87 -1.90 3.32
C GLU A 66 12.26 -3.21 2.63
N GLN A 67 11.32 -4.15 2.51
CA GLN A 67 11.53 -5.40 1.78
C GLN A 67 11.82 -5.13 0.31
N LEU A 68 11.07 -4.22 -0.34
CA LEU A 68 11.29 -3.88 -1.74
C LEU A 68 12.65 -3.22 -1.99
N ILE A 69 13.02 -2.25 -1.16
CA ILE A 69 14.31 -1.54 -1.25
C ILE A 69 15.46 -2.54 -1.11
N LYS A 70 15.33 -3.49 -0.17
CA LYS A 70 16.30 -4.57 0.02
C LYS A 70 16.35 -5.52 -1.19
N ASP A 71 15.21 -5.96 -1.71
CA ASP A 71 15.16 -6.90 -2.83
C ASP A 71 15.70 -6.31 -4.13
N LEU A 72 15.56 -4.99 -4.32
CA LEU A 72 16.12 -4.25 -5.45
C LEU A 72 17.57 -3.81 -5.24
N ASP A 73 18.13 -3.99 -4.04
CA ASP A 73 19.46 -3.51 -3.64
C ASP A 73 19.63 -2.00 -3.91
N TRP A 74 18.61 -1.20 -3.58
CA TRP A 74 18.60 0.24 -3.80
C TRP A 74 19.14 1.01 -2.60
N ASN A 75 19.89 2.08 -2.87
CA ASN A 75 20.19 3.06 -1.84
C ASN A 75 18.95 3.91 -1.57
N LYS A 76 18.62 4.13 -0.30
CA LYS A 76 17.51 4.99 0.13
C LYS A 76 17.66 6.43 -0.36
N ASP A 77 18.90 6.91 -0.55
CA ASP A 77 19.19 8.24 -1.08
C ASP A 77 18.76 8.42 -2.55
N ASP A 78 18.62 7.32 -3.30
CA ASP A 78 18.15 7.34 -4.70
C ASP A 78 16.62 7.46 -4.80
N ILE A 79 15.90 7.40 -3.66
CA ILE A 79 14.44 7.50 -3.62
C ILE A 79 14.04 8.96 -3.44
N ASN A 80 13.65 9.62 -4.52
CA ASN A 80 13.32 11.05 -4.51
C ASN A 80 11.82 11.34 -4.34
N CYS A 81 10.96 10.32 -4.29
CA CYS A 81 9.52 10.50 -4.18
C CYS A 81 8.83 9.34 -3.46
N VAL A 82 7.88 9.66 -2.58
CA VAL A 82 6.94 8.73 -1.96
C VAL A 82 5.52 9.21 -2.24
N VAL A 83 4.73 8.37 -2.91
CA VAL A 83 3.30 8.59 -3.11
C VAL A 83 2.53 7.55 -2.32
N PHE A 84 1.80 8.02 -1.31
CA PHE A 84 0.92 7.18 -0.50
C PHE A 84 -0.51 7.31 -1.02
N VAL A 85 -1.11 6.19 -1.40
CA VAL A 85 -2.48 6.16 -1.92
C VAL A 85 -3.35 5.31 -1.01
N SER A 86 -4.26 5.95 -0.27
CA SER A 86 -5.14 5.25 0.66
C SER A 86 -6.37 6.08 1.05
N GLN A 87 -7.45 5.40 1.45
CA GLN A 87 -8.59 6.02 2.16
C GLN A 87 -8.50 5.87 3.68
N THR A 88 -7.47 5.19 4.17
CA THR A 88 -7.22 4.95 5.59
C THR A 88 -5.89 5.60 6.01
N PRO A 89 -5.78 6.94 5.96
CA PRO A 89 -4.59 7.61 6.45
C PRO A 89 -4.47 7.40 7.96
N ASP A 90 -3.24 7.38 8.47
CA ASP A 90 -2.99 7.16 9.89
C ASP A 90 -3.47 8.36 10.74
N TYR A 91 -3.45 9.55 10.15
CA TYR A 91 -3.89 10.80 10.77
C TYR A 91 -4.67 11.65 9.75
N ILE A 92 -5.48 12.59 10.25
CA ILE A 92 -6.07 13.64 9.40
C ILE A 92 -4.95 14.55 8.88
N LEU A 93 -4.06 14.96 9.79
CA LEU A 93 -2.83 15.70 9.57
C LEU A 93 -1.84 15.28 10.68
N PRO A 94 -0.53 15.14 10.39
CA PRO A 94 0.15 15.35 9.11
C PRO A 94 -0.17 14.27 8.07
N ALA A 95 0.34 14.44 6.84
CA ALA A 95 0.22 13.45 5.77
C ALA A 95 0.94 12.14 6.14
N THR A 96 0.36 11.00 5.75
CA THR A 96 0.92 9.68 6.07
C THR A 96 2.21 9.41 5.29
N SER A 97 2.34 9.92 4.07
CA SER A 97 3.59 9.85 3.29
C SER A 97 4.78 10.50 3.98
N CYS A 98 4.59 11.59 4.74
CA CYS A 98 5.65 12.22 5.53
C CYS A 98 6.14 11.30 6.66
N ILE A 99 5.21 10.60 7.32
CA ILE A 99 5.52 9.61 8.37
C ILE A 99 6.30 8.44 7.76
N ILE A 100 5.88 7.97 6.58
CA ILE A 100 6.58 6.91 5.84
C ILE A 100 8.00 7.36 5.47
N GLN A 101 8.17 8.58 4.95
CA GLN A 101 9.47 9.16 4.60
C GLN A 101 10.42 9.19 5.81
N GLU A 102 9.96 9.71 6.94
CA GLU A 102 10.74 9.78 8.18
C GLU A 102 11.12 8.39 8.68
N ARG A 103 10.14 7.47 8.76
CA ARG A 103 10.37 6.12 9.31
C ARG A 103 11.23 5.24 8.41
N LEU A 104 11.17 5.42 7.10
CA LEU A 104 12.09 4.77 6.18
C LEU A 104 13.49 5.41 6.21
N GLY A 105 13.66 6.58 6.81
CA GLY A 105 14.93 7.31 6.82
C GLY A 105 15.31 7.81 5.43
N LEU A 106 14.33 8.24 4.63
CA LEU A 106 14.58 8.85 3.33
C LEU A 106 15.06 10.30 3.49
N SER A 107 15.70 10.83 2.45
CA SER A 107 16.12 12.23 2.39
C SER A 107 14.96 13.19 2.66
N GLN A 108 15.23 14.31 3.32
CA GLN A 108 14.24 15.39 3.54
C GLN A 108 13.85 16.07 2.21
N GLU A 109 14.69 15.97 1.18
CA GLU A 109 14.39 16.43 -0.18
C GLU A 109 13.47 15.46 -0.95
N CYS A 110 13.15 14.30 -0.37
CA CYS A 110 12.21 13.34 -0.96
C CYS A 110 10.81 13.94 -0.97
N TYR A 111 10.23 14.07 -2.17
CA TYR A 111 8.88 14.59 -2.32
C TYR A 111 7.84 13.61 -1.77
N THR A 112 6.95 14.08 -0.90
CA THR A 112 5.88 13.27 -0.31
C THR A 112 4.51 13.76 -0.74
N LEU A 113 3.61 12.81 -1.06
CA LEU A 113 2.24 13.10 -1.48
C LEU A 113 1.26 12.03 -1.00
N ASP A 114 0.17 12.46 -0.39
CA ASP A 114 -0.99 11.61 -0.12
C ASP A 114 -2.06 11.79 -1.21
N ILE A 115 -2.58 10.68 -1.72
CA ILE A 115 -3.73 10.64 -2.62
C ILE A 115 -4.85 9.88 -1.92
N SER A 116 -5.90 10.60 -1.51
CA SER A 116 -7.08 10.01 -0.89
C SER A 116 -7.95 9.32 -1.95
N SER A 117 -7.66 8.05 -2.24
CA SER A 117 -8.39 7.25 -3.21
C SER A 117 -8.34 5.76 -2.87
N GLY A 118 -9.35 5.02 -3.32
CA GLY A 118 -9.56 3.60 -3.00
C GLY A 118 -8.85 2.66 -3.99
N CYS A 119 -9.47 1.53 -4.31
CA CYS A 119 -8.85 0.43 -5.06
C CYS A 119 -8.31 0.79 -6.45
N SER A 120 -8.84 1.82 -7.12
CA SER A 120 -8.34 2.33 -8.41
C SER A 120 -7.26 3.40 -8.27
N GLY A 121 -6.97 3.84 -7.04
CA GLY A 121 -6.09 4.95 -6.70
C GLY A 121 -4.66 4.79 -7.20
N TRP A 122 -4.11 3.57 -7.18
CA TRP A 122 -2.72 3.33 -7.56
C TRP A 122 -2.41 3.76 -9.00
N VAL A 123 -3.38 3.63 -9.92
CA VAL A 123 -3.25 4.11 -11.30
C VAL A 123 -3.09 5.63 -11.32
N TYR A 124 -3.87 6.36 -10.52
CA TYR A 124 -3.72 7.81 -10.37
C TYR A 124 -2.36 8.17 -9.78
N GLY A 125 -1.87 7.41 -8.80
CA GLY A 125 -0.52 7.57 -8.25
C GLY A 125 0.56 7.46 -9.32
N LEU A 126 0.50 6.39 -10.14
CA LEU A 126 1.45 6.19 -11.23
C LEU A 126 1.42 7.30 -12.28
N VAL A 127 0.21 7.75 -12.67
CA VAL A 127 0.05 8.84 -13.65
C VAL A 127 0.60 10.16 -13.09
N ASN A 128 0.39 10.44 -11.80
CA ASN A 128 0.92 11.65 -11.16
C ASN A 128 2.45 11.65 -11.07
N ILE A 129 3.07 10.49 -10.84
CA ILE A 129 4.54 10.38 -10.82
C ILE A 129 5.10 10.49 -12.24
N GLN A 130 4.47 9.86 -13.22
CA GLN A 130 4.94 9.89 -14.61
C GLN A 130 5.18 11.32 -15.13
N THR A 131 4.26 12.24 -14.86
CA THR A 131 4.38 13.64 -15.32
C THR A 131 5.56 14.38 -14.68
N LYS A 132 6.09 13.87 -13.56
CA LYS A 132 7.20 14.44 -12.80
C LYS A 132 8.56 13.81 -13.12
N VAL A 133 8.61 12.60 -13.68
CA VAL A 133 9.86 11.89 -14.04
C VAL A 133 10.54 12.45 -15.31
N ASN A 134 9.88 13.33 -16.07
CA ASN A 134 10.44 13.99 -17.26
C ASN A 134 11.21 15.30 -16.95
N TRP A 135 11.65 15.50 -15.71
CA TRP A 135 12.42 16.67 -15.27
C TRP A 135 13.89 16.31 -15.15
#